data_AF-A0A2T7TRG4-F1
#
_entry.id   AF-A0A2T7TRG4-F1
#
_cell.length_a   1.000
_cell.length_b   1.000
_cell.length_c   1.000
_cell.angle_alpha   90.00
_cell.angle_beta   90.00
_cell.angle_gamma   90.00
#
_symmetry.space_group_name_H-M   'P 1'
#
loop_
_entity.id
_entity.type
_entity.pdbx_description
1 polymer ?
#
loop_
_entity_poly.entity_id
_entity_poly.type
_entity_poly.pdbx_seq_one_letter_code
_entity_poly.pdbx_strand_id
1 'polypeptide(L)'
;MAKLSESLGAKLISWYMTTGEYDWLLIAEAPNPEAAIAAAMAATGGGGVETIKIFMAFSGPEAVAIFQMAQNAARNLNFKSAGQPAPRE
;
A
#
# COMPACT_ATOMS: atom_id res chain seq x y z
N MET A 1 -8.26 1.71 16.72
CA MET A 1 -7.42 0.96 15.77
C MET A 1 -6.58 -0.14 16.41
N ALA A 2 -5.79 0.09 17.46
CA ALA A 2 -4.92 -0.96 18.05
C ALA A 2 -5.62 -2.32 18.27
N LYS A 3 -6.70 -2.37 19.06
CA LYS A 3 -7.45 -3.63 19.32
C LYS A 3 -8.06 -4.27 18.06
N LEU A 4 -8.49 -3.45 17.10
CA LEU A 4 -9.07 -3.93 15.84
C LEU A 4 -7.98 -4.59 14.98
N SER A 5 -6.84 -3.92 14.83
CA SER A 5 -5.67 -4.45 14.13
C SER A 5 -5.17 -5.75 14.77
N GLU A 6 -5.05 -5.78 16.10
CA GLU A 6 -4.64 -6.98 16.85
C GLU A 6 -5.58 -8.16 16.64
N SER A 7 -6.90 -7.93 16.61
CA SER A 7 -7.89 -8.98 16.33
C SER A 7 -7.76 -9.60 14.95
N LEU A 8 -7.11 -8.89 14.02
CA LEU A 8 -6.82 -9.33 12.65
C LEU A 8 -5.36 -9.81 12.49
N GLY A 9 -4.65 -10.01 13.61
CA GLY A 9 -3.25 -10.45 13.62
C GLY A 9 -2.24 -9.37 13.21
N ALA A 10 -2.67 -8.13 13.06
CA ALA A 10 -1.80 -7.01 12.71
C ALA A 10 -1.27 -6.32 13.97
N LYS A 11 0.00 -5.90 13.92
CA LYS A 11 0.70 -5.16 14.97
C LYS A 11 0.83 -3.70 14.58
N LEU A 12 0.27 -2.81 15.40
CA LEU A 12 0.48 -1.37 15.24
C LEU A 12 1.92 -1.02 15.66
N ILE A 13 2.69 -0.42 14.76
CA ILE A 13 4.07 0.04 15.02
C ILE A 13 4.03 1.47 15.57
N SER A 14 3.29 2.36 14.91
CA SER A 14 3.21 3.77 15.30
C SER A 14 1.92 4.42 14.83
N TRP A 15 1.52 5.48 15.52
CA TRP A 15 0.37 6.32 15.18
C TRP A 15 0.79 7.79 15.31
N TYR A 16 0.39 8.60 14.34
CA TYR A 16 0.68 10.03 14.29
C TYR A 16 -0.59 10.81 13.95
N MET A 17 -0.73 11.98 14.56
CA MET A 17 -1.63 13.03 14.10
C MET A 17 -0.89 13.87 13.07
N THR A 18 -1.53 14.15 11.94
CA THR A 18 -0.97 14.93 10.83
C THR A 18 -1.78 16.19 10.60
N THR A 19 -1.11 17.28 10.20
CA THR A 19 -1.76 18.56 9.86
C THR A 19 -1.89 18.72 8.34
N GLY A 20 -2.16 17.63 7.62
CA GLY A 20 -2.14 17.54 6.16
C GLY A 20 -3.50 17.15 5.59
N GLU A 21 -3.49 16.54 4.39
CA GLU A 21 -4.72 16.05 3.71
C GLU A 21 -5.48 15.00 4.53
N TYR A 22 -4.76 14.21 5.33
CA TYR A 22 -5.33 13.21 6.23
C TYR A 22 -5.09 13.61 7.68
N ASP A 23 -6.02 13.26 8.58
CA ASP A 23 -5.93 13.57 10.00
C ASP A 23 -4.89 12.70 10.74
N TRP A 24 -4.73 11.44 10.32
CA TRP A 24 -3.86 10.46 10.98
C TRP A 24 -3.03 9.63 10.01
N LEU A 25 -1.86 9.19 10.46
CA LEU A 25 -1.00 8.19 9.81
C LEU A 25 -0.73 7.02 10.77
N LEU A 26 -0.93 5.80 10.27
CA LEU A 26 -0.64 4.57 10.99
C LEU A 26 0.41 3.77 10.23
N ILE A 27 1.40 3.25 10.95
CA ILE A 27 2.32 2.24 10.44
C ILE A 27 2.03 0.96 11.20
N ALA A 28 1.75 -0.12 10.48
CA ALA A 28 1.42 -1.42 11.07
C ALA A 28 2.00 -2.55 10.22
N GLU A 29 2.39 -3.63 10.89
CA GLU A 29 2.70 -4.91 10.27
C GLU A 29 1.42 -5.75 10.24
N ALA A 30 0.94 -6.09 9.06
CA ALA A 30 -0.17 -7.01 8.88
C ALA A 30 0.34 -8.34 8.31
N PRO A 31 -0.30 -9.48 8.63
CA PRO A 31 0.12 -10.78 8.11
C PRO A 31 -0.04 -10.89 6.59
N ASN A 32 -0.97 -10.12 6.01
CA ASN A 32 -1.23 -10.01 4.58
C ASN A 32 -2.01 -8.71 4.26
N PRO A 33 -2.10 -8.31 2.99
CA PRO A 33 -2.85 -7.12 2.58
C PRO A 33 -4.34 -7.18 2.92
N GLU A 34 -4.95 -8.38 2.87
CA GLU A 34 -6.36 -8.59 3.14
C GLU A 34 -6.72 -8.22 4.59
N ALA A 35 -5.86 -8.54 5.56
CA ALA A 35 -6.04 -8.17 6.95
C ALA A 35 -6.00 -6.64 7.14
N ALA A 36 -5.11 -5.94 6.43
CA ALA A 36 -5.04 -4.48 6.47
C ALA A 36 -6.30 -3.84 5.85
N ILE A 37 -6.78 -4.37 4.73
CA ILE A 37 -8.02 -3.92 4.07
C ILE A 37 -9.24 -4.16 4.97
N ALA A 38 -9.36 -5.34 5.56
CA ALA A 38 -10.45 -5.66 6.48
C ALA A 38 -10.47 -4.73 7.70
N ALA A 39 -9.30 -4.41 8.27
CA ALA A 39 -9.18 -3.45 9.36
C ALA A 39 -9.64 -2.04 8.94
N ALA A 40 -9.28 -1.60 7.72
CA ALA A 40 -9.71 -0.31 7.20
C ALA A 40 -11.23 -0.26 6.95
N MET A 41 -11.81 -1.31 6.37
CA MET A 41 -13.26 -1.39 6.15
C MET A 41 -14.05 -1.38 7.46
N ALA A 42 -13.58 -2.11 8.48
CA ALA A 42 -14.21 -2.09 9.79
C ALA A 42 -14.10 -0.71 10.47
N ALA A 43 -12.99 0.01 10.25
CA ALA A 43 -12.79 1.35 10.78
C ALA A 43 -13.71 2.40 10.12
N THR A 44 -13.86 2.36 8.78
CA THR A 44 -14.78 3.27 8.06
C THR A 44 -16.25 2.94 8.32
N GLY A 45 -16.59 1.66 8.49
CA GLY A 45 -17.95 1.21 8.81
C GLY A 45 -18.50 1.75 10.14
N GLY A 46 -17.65 2.22 11.05
CA GLY A 46 -18.05 2.86 12.31
C GLY A 46 -18.57 4.29 12.18
N GLY A 47 -18.51 4.89 10.98
CA GLY A 47 -19.07 6.24 10.69
C GLY A 47 -18.22 7.42 11.18
N GLY A 48 -17.15 7.18 11.94
CA GLY A 48 -16.21 8.21 12.40
C GLY A 48 -15.02 8.46 11.47
N VAL A 49 -14.93 7.74 10.35
CA VAL A 49 -13.84 7.86 9.38
C VAL A 49 -14.44 7.91 7.98
N GLU A 50 -14.19 9.02 7.27
CA GLU A 50 -14.69 9.23 5.91
C GLU A 50 -13.88 8.43 4.87
N THR A 51 -12.55 8.49 4.95
CA THR A 51 -11.66 7.86 3.97
C THR A 51 -10.43 7.27 4.64
N ILE A 52 -10.01 6.08 4.17
CA ILE A 52 -8.72 5.45 4.52
C ILE A 52 -7.99 5.10 3.24
N LYS A 53 -6.71 5.46 3.16
CA LYS A 53 -5.81 5.08 2.08
C LYS A 53 -4.71 4.17 2.62
N ILE A 54 -4.58 2.99 2.03
CA ILE A 54 -3.61 1.97 2.44
C ILE A 54 -2.42 2.03 1.50
N PHE A 55 -1.22 2.07 2.07
CA PHE A 55 0.04 1.98 1.34
C PHE A 55 0.80 0.76 1.81
N MET A 56 1.12 -0.14 0.87
CA MET A 56 2.01 -1.26 1.12
C MET A 56 3.45 -0.72 1.22
N ALA A 57 4.12 -1.00 2.34
CA ALA A 57 5.53 -0.70 2.49
C ALA A 57 6.35 -1.90 2.03
N PHE A 58 7.36 -1.64 1.19
CA PHE A 58 8.34 -2.64 0.78
C PHE A 58 9.71 -2.27 1.34
N SER A 59 10.45 -3.27 1.79
CA SER A 59 11.87 -3.10 2.09
C SER A 59 12.67 -2.77 0.82
N GLY A 60 13.87 -2.22 1.00
CA GLY A 60 14.77 -1.92 -0.12
C GLY A 60 15.01 -3.11 -1.06
N PRO A 61 15.37 -4.30 -0.54
CA PRO A 61 15.55 -5.49 -1.38
C PRO A 61 14.28 -5.92 -2.13
N GLU A 62 13.10 -5.87 -1.48
CA GLU A 62 11.83 -6.19 -2.13
C GLU A 62 11.52 -5.22 -3.26
N ALA A 63 11.74 -3.91 -3.04
CA ALA A 63 11.55 -2.89 -4.07
C ALA A 63 12.47 -3.15 -5.28
N VAL A 64 13.74 -3.50 -5.06
CA VAL A 64 14.67 -3.88 -6.14
C VAL A 64 14.15 -5.09 -6.92
N ALA A 65 13.70 -6.15 -6.22
CA ALA A 65 13.17 -7.34 -6.86
C ALA A 65 11.91 -7.05 -7.69
N ILE A 66 11.01 -6.20 -7.18
CA ILE A 66 9.81 -5.74 -7.90
C ILE A 66 10.20 -4.98 -9.17
N PHE A 67 11.20 -4.10 -9.11
CA PHE A 67 11.66 -3.35 -10.30
C PHE A 67 12.29 -4.26 -11.36
N GLN A 68 13.06 -5.27 -10.93
CA GLN A 68 13.60 -6.27 -11.86
C GLN A 68 12.49 -7.11 -12.51
N MET A 69 11.50 -7.52 -11.72
CA MET A 69 10.33 -8.23 -12.24
C MET A 69 9.58 -7.40 -13.28
N ALA A 70 9.36 -6.11 -13.01
CA ALA A 70 8.73 -5.18 -13.94
C ALA A 70 9.53 -5.03 -15.24
N GLN A 71 10.86 -4.92 -15.15
CA GLN A 71 11.74 -4.85 -16.31
C GLN A 71 11.63 -6.11 -17.20
N ASN A 72 11.62 -7.28 -16.57
CA ASN A 72 11.51 -8.56 -17.29
C ASN A 72 10.14 -8.71 -17.96
N ALA A 73 9.06 -8.36 -17.27
CA ALA A 73 7.70 -8.38 -17.83
C ALA A 73 7.59 -7.47 -19.06
N ALA A 74 8.16 -6.26 -18.99
CA ALA A 74 8.13 -5.31 -20.10
C ALA A 74 8.88 -5.84 -21.34
N ARG A 75 10.05 -6.46 -21.13
CA ARG A 75 10.86 -7.04 -22.23
C ARG A 75 10.19 -8.26 -22.87
N ASN A 76 9.68 -9.18 -22.04
CA ASN A 76 9.12 -10.45 -22.52
C ASN A 76 7.87 -10.26 -23.40
N LEU A 77 7.13 -9.17 -23.18
CA LEU A 77 5.92 -8.85 -23.92
C LEU A 77 6.13 -7.81 -25.02
N ASN A 78 7.37 -7.33 -25.23
CA ASN A 78 7.66 -6.12 -26.03
C ASN A 78 6.69 -4.97 -25.69
N PHE A 79 6.37 -4.84 -24.39
CA PHE A 79 5.30 -3.97 -23.91
C PHE A 79 5.65 -2.52 -24.21
N LYS A 80 4.74 -1.82 -24.89
CA LYS A 80 4.83 -0.39 -25.16
C LYS A 80 3.73 0.32 -24.40
N SER A 81 4.12 1.26 -23.54
CA SER A 81 3.15 2.09 -22.84
C SER A 81 2.38 2.96 -23.84
N ALA A 82 1.11 3.23 -23.57
CA ALA A 82 0.39 4.26 -24.30
C ALA A 82 1.15 5.60 -24.21
N GLY A 83 1.30 6.28 -25.35
CA GLY A 83 2.02 7.56 -25.45
C GLY A 83 3.55 7.46 -25.57
N GLN A 84 4.14 6.26 -25.64
CA GLN A 84 5.57 6.15 -25.91
C GLN A 84 5.87 6.63 -27.34
N PRO A 85 6.77 7.62 -27.54
CA PRO A 85 7.15 8.08 -28.87
C PRO A 85 7.78 6.92 -29.65
N ALA A 86 7.57 6.92 -30.97
CA ALA A 86 8.27 5.97 -31.84
C ALA A 86 9.80 6.09 -31.62
N PRO A 87 10.55 4.98 -31.67
CA PRO A 87 12.01 5.04 -31.61
C PRO A 87 12.52 6.04 -32.65
N ARG A 88 13.39 6.97 -32.25
CA ARG A 88 14.04 7.87 -33.21
C ARG A 88 15.00 7.04 -34.06
N GLU A 89 14.86 7.18 -35.39
CA GLU A 89 15.75 6.59 -36.40
C GLU A 89 17.19 7.07 -36.26
#